data_AF-A0A527ZK98-F1
#
_entry.id   AF-A0A527ZK98-F1
#
_cell.length_a   1.000
_cell.length_b   1.000
_cell.length_c   1.000
_cell.angle_alpha   90.00
_cell.angle_beta   90.00
_cell.angle_gamma   90.00
#
_symmetry.space_group_name_H-M   'P 1'
#
loop_
_entity.id
_entity.type
_entity.pdbx_description
1 polymer ?
#
loop_
_entity_poly.entity_id
_entity_poly.type
_entity_poly.pdbx_seq_one_letter_code
_entity_poly.pdbx_strand_id
1 'polypeptide(L)'
;MATFGPRFGDDDLGTLSLEKKGPGLVDVYFQPSATRLAIAHRENDPTARVLLLRFDGSKRMTTLFPKNTMPTSAQFLEPKHDPIVAIDLVEENGFFDDFDVPNTVEDVEAFLAEGMPSGFTKDPNYGLGLDRKLSFLIHALSEVEGITTLRLSNERTLDVAVSKDGTIYEMGYTLFGTLRRDANRFDA
;
A
#
# COMPACT_ATOMS: atom_id res chain seq x y z
N MET A 1 11.42 -3.06 -16.04
CA MET A 1 11.15 -3.41 -14.62
C MET A 1 11.18 -4.92 -14.50
N ALA A 2 11.86 -5.47 -13.49
CA ALA A 2 11.86 -6.91 -13.26
C ALA A 2 10.47 -7.32 -12.75
N THR A 3 9.78 -8.20 -13.48
CA THR A 3 8.51 -8.78 -13.07
C THR A 3 8.80 -9.81 -11.96
N PHE A 4 8.68 -9.40 -10.70
CA PHE A 4 8.96 -10.28 -9.55
C PHE A 4 7.74 -11.13 -9.21
N GLY A 5 7.56 -12.28 -9.86
CA GLY A 5 6.53 -13.24 -9.48
C GLY A 5 6.14 -14.20 -10.59
N PRO A 6 5.39 -15.28 -10.27
CA PRO A 6 4.85 -16.17 -11.28
C PRO A 6 3.89 -15.41 -12.20
N ARG A 7 3.98 -15.65 -13.51
CA ARG A 7 2.99 -15.21 -14.49
C ARG A 7 1.94 -16.29 -14.67
N PHE A 8 0.66 -15.93 -14.57
CA PHE A 8 -0.46 -16.88 -14.65
C PHE A 8 -1.11 -17.00 -16.04
N GLY A 9 -0.51 -16.38 -17.06
CA GLY A 9 -0.99 -16.41 -18.44
C GLY A 9 -0.65 -15.11 -19.17
N ASP A 10 -1.17 -14.97 -20.39
CA ASP A 10 -0.98 -13.75 -21.20
C ASP A 10 -1.77 -12.56 -20.64
N ASP A 11 -2.90 -12.82 -19.95
CA ASP A 11 -3.75 -11.84 -19.27
C ASP A 11 -3.64 -11.98 -17.74
N ASP A 12 -2.43 -11.84 -17.21
CA ASP A 12 -2.16 -11.93 -15.76
C ASP A 12 -2.28 -10.57 -15.04
N LEU A 13 -2.28 -9.46 -15.77
CA LEU A 13 -2.25 -8.13 -15.16
C LEU A 13 -3.66 -7.61 -14.88
N GLY A 14 -3.92 -7.23 -13.64
CA GLY A 14 -5.10 -6.46 -13.29
C GLY A 14 -5.00 -5.00 -13.75
N THR A 15 -6.10 -4.28 -13.61
CA THR A 15 -6.23 -2.88 -14.05
C THR A 15 -6.54 -1.96 -12.87
N LEU A 16 -6.10 -0.71 -12.98
CA LEU A 16 -6.44 0.36 -12.04
C LEU A 16 -7.63 1.17 -12.55
N SER A 17 -8.41 1.71 -11.61
CA SER A 17 -9.48 2.67 -11.90
C SER A 17 -9.58 3.69 -10.76
N LEU A 18 -9.96 4.92 -11.10
CA LEU A 18 -10.08 6.02 -10.14
C LEU A 18 -11.55 6.35 -9.87
N GLU A 19 -11.84 6.80 -8.66
CA GLU A 19 -13.10 7.43 -8.29
C GLU A 19 -12.86 8.71 -7.50
N LYS A 20 -13.35 9.83 -8.03
CA LYS A 20 -13.36 11.11 -7.31
C LYS A 20 -14.45 11.07 -6.24
N LYS A 21 -14.06 11.14 -4.98
CA LYS A 21 -14.98 11.11 -3.82
C LYS A 21 -15.34 12.51 -3.31
N GLY A 22 -14.58 13.52 -3.72
CA GLY A 22 -14.80 14.92 -3.38
C GLY A 22 -13.62 15.79 -3.85
N PRO A 23 -13.64 17.09 -3.54
CA PRO A 23 -12.51 17.98 -3.80
C PRO A 23 -11.24 17.45 -3.12
N GLY A 24 -10.19 17.19 -3.89
CA GLY A 24 -8.91 16.68 -3.37
C GLY A 24 -8.97 15.28 -2.75
N LEU A 25 -10.01 14.48 -3.03
CA LEU A 25 -10.16 13.13 -2.49
C LEU A 25 -10.41 12.11 -3.62
N VAL A 26 -9.46 11.21 -3.82
CA VAL A 26 -9.48 10.21 -4.90
C VAL A 26 -9.21 8.82 -4.34
N ASP A 27 -10.09 7.88 -4.67
CA ASP A 27 -9.89 6.46 -4.41
C ASP A 27 -9.37 5.76 -5.67
N VAL A 28 -8.38 4.89 -5.52
CA VAL A 28 -7.88 4.03 -6.60
C VAL A 28 -8.16 2.59 -6.27
N TYR A 29 -8.86 1.93 -7.20
CA TYR A 29 -9.23 0.54 -7.11
C TYR A 29 -8.41 -0.32 -8.06
N PHE A 30 -8.13 -1.55 -7.62
CA PHE A 30 -7.56 -2.61 -8.44
C PHE A 30 -8.62 -3.64 -8.78
N GLN A 31 -8.68 -4.00 -10.06
CA GLN A 31 -9.47 -5.10 -10.57
C GLN A 31 -8.52 -6.20 -11.03
N PRO A 32 -8.51 -7.39 -10.39
CA PRO A 32 -7.74 -8.51 -10.91
C PRO A 32 -8.20 -8.92 -12.30
N SER A 33 -7.29 -9.46 -13.11
CA SER A 33 -7.61 -10.01 -14.43
C SER A 33 -8.56 -11.20 -14.33
N ALA A 34 -9.23 -11.53 -15.44
CA ALA A 34 -10.12 -12.68 -15.50
C ALA A 34 -9.37 -13.99 -15.16
N THR A 35 -8.11 -14.12 -15.59
CA THR A 35 -7.24 -15.25 -15.28
C THR A 35 -7.05 -15.43 -13.77
N ARG A 36 -6.75 -14.34 -13.05
CA ARG A 36 -6.54 -14.39 -11.60
C ARG A 36 -7.82 -14.72 -10.85
N LEU A 37 -8.96 -14.17 -11.29
CA LEU A 37 -10.26 -14.51 -10.72
C LEU A 37 -10.61 -15.98 -10.92
N ALA A 38 -10.32 -16.54 -12.09
CA ALA A 38 -10.57 -17.95 -12.38
C ALA A 38 -9.74 -18.90 -11.50
N ILE A 39 -8.44 -18.60 -11.34
CA ILE A 39 -7.55 -19.39 -10.45
C ILE A 39 -8.03 -19.31 -8.99
N ALA A 40 -8.54 -18.16 -8.57
CA ALA A 40 -9.06 -17.97 -7.22
C ALA A 40 -10.50 -18.48 -7.02
N HIS A 41 -11.15 -19.01 -8.06
CA HIS A 41 -12.57 -19.41 -8.05
C HIS A 41 -13.53 -18.27 -7.64
N ARG A 42 -13.24 -17.05 -8.11
CA ARG A 42 -14.00 -15.82 -7.84
C ARG A 42 -14.50 -15.17 -9.12
N GLU A 43 -14.72 -15.96 -10.18
CA GLU A 43 -15.35 -15.47 -11.39
C GLU A 43 -16.72 -14.84 -11.06
N ASN A 44 -16.96 -13.63 -11.54
CA ASN A 44 -18.17 -12.84 -11.29
C ASN A 44 -18.37 -12.36 -9.84
N ASP A 45 -17.35 -12.42 -9.00
CA ASP A 45 -17.42 -11.84 -7.66
C ASP A 45 -17.52 -10.30 -7.73
N PRO A 46 -18.65 -9.69 -7.31
CA PRO A 46 -18.83 -8.24 -7.37
C PRO A 46 -17.91 -7.49 -6.39
N THR A 47 -17.29 -8.19 -5.44
CA THR A 47 -16.38 -7.62 -4.43
C THR A 47 -14.90 -7.71 -4.84
N ALA A 48 -14.60 -8.29 -6.01
CA ALA A 48 -13.22 -8.47 -6.47
C ALA A 48 -12.50 -7.16 -6.80
N ARG A 49 -13.25 -6.07 -7.02
CA ARG A 49 -12.71 -4.73 -7.17
C ARG A 49 -12.38 -4.15 -5.80
N VAL A 50 -11.10 -4.06 -5.46
CA VAL A 50 -10.63 -3.68 -4.13
C VAL A 50 -9.96 -2.31 -4.13
N LEU A 51 -10.16 -1.54 -3.07
CA LEU A 51 -9.44 -0.29 -2.83
C LEU A 51 -7.96 -0.60 -2.54
N LEU A 52 -7.04 0.08 -3.23
CA LEU A 52 -5.59 -0.03 -2.99
C LEU A 52 -4.96 1.27 -2.50
N LEU A 53 -5.44 2.42 -2.97
CA LEU A 53 -4.93 3.73 -2.58
C LEU A 53 -6.07 4.70 -2.33
N ARG A 54 -5.84 5.64 -1.43
CA ARG A 54 -6.63 6.85 -1.25
C ARG A 54 -5.71 8.05 -1.15
N PHE A 55 -5.94 9.05 -1.99
CA PHE A 55 -5.26 10.33 -1.93
C PHE A 55 -6.20 11.36 -1.27
N ASP A 56 -5.75 11.97 -0.19
CA ASP A 56 -6.44 13.03 0.54
C ASP A 56 -5.55 14.28 0.58
N GLY A 57 -5.72 15.15 -0.42
CA GLY A 57 -4.94 16.38 -0.57
C GLY A 57 -5.16 17.37 0.58
N SER A 58 -6.31 17.31 1.26
CA SER A 58 -6.58 18.18 2.42
C SER A 58 -5.74 17.81 3.64
N LYS A 59 -5.36 16.53 3.75
CA LYS A 59 -4.50 15.99 4.81
C LYS A 59 -3.05 15.78 4.37
N ARG A 60 -2.72 16.06 3.11
CA ARG A 60 -1.44 15.69 2.45
C ARG A 60 -1.08 14.23 2.72
N MET A 61 -2.08 13.36 2.60
CA MET A 61 -1.98 11.97 3.02
C MET A 61 -2.34 11.04 1.87
N THR A 62 -1.46 10.07 1.61
CA THR A 62 -1.77 8.91 0.77
C THR A 62 -1.90 7.68 1.64
N THR A 63 -3.07 7.05 1.67
CA THR A 63 -3.29 5.80 2.39
C THR A 63 -3.21 4.63 1.42
N LEU A 64 -2.34 3.68 1.70
CA LEU A 64 -2.30 2.37 1.05
C LEU A 64 -3.21 1.40 1.80
N PHE A 65 -3.88 0.53 1.05
CA PHE A 65 -4.63 -0.61 1.57
C PHE A 65 -4.03 -1.90 0.99
N PRO A 66 -2.94 -2.43 1.56
CA PRO A 66 -2.25 -3.58 0.99
C PRO A 66 -3.15 -4.81 0.90
N LYS A 67 -3.20 -5.44 -0.27
CA LYS A 67 -4.01 -6.64 -0.54
C LYS A 67 -3.16 -7.83 -0.92
N ASN A 68 -3.60 -9.03 -0.58
CA ASN A 68 -3.01 -10.24 -1.13
C ASN A 68 -3.59 -10.50 -2.53
N THR A 69 -2.80 -10.23 -3.57
CA THR A 69 -3.23 -10.37 -4.97
C THR A 69 -2.76 -11.68 -5.62
N MET A 70 -2.26 -12.62 -4.81
CA MET A 70 -1.82 -13.93 -5.29
C MET A 70 -3.05 -14.84 -5.48
N PRO A 71 -3.42 -15.22 -6.72
CA PRO A 71 -4.69 -15.90 -6.97
C PRO A 71 -4.77 -17.31 -6.40
N THR A 72 -3.64 -17.93 -6.07
CA THR A 72 -3.58 -19.25 -5.41
C THR A 72 -3.68 -19.17 -3.89
N SER A 73 -3.72 -17.97 -3.31
CA SER A 73 -3.79 -17.79 -1.86
C SER A 73 -5.23 -17.92 -1.37
N ALA A 74 -5.42 -18.61 -0.24
CA ALA A 74 -6.71 -18.64 0.45
C ALA A 74 -7.20 -17.25 0.91
N GLN A 75 -6.27 -16.30 1.07
CA GLN A 75 -6.53 -14.93 1.50
C GLN A 75 -6.60 -13.96 0.30
N PHE A 76 -6.86 -14.45 -0.91
CA PHE A 76 -6.90 -13.61 -2.10
C PHE A 76 -7.90 -12.44 -1.93
N LEU A 77 -7.41 -11.22 -2.12
CA LEU A 77 -8.07 -9.92 -1.94
C LEU A 77 -8.35 -9.49 -0.48
N GLU A 78 -7.92 -10.28 0.49
CA GLU A 78 -7.91 -9.90 1.91
C GLU A 78 -6.72 -8.98 2.23
N PRO A 79 -6.74 -8.26 3.37
CA PRO A 79 -5.59 -7.47 3.82
C PRO A 79 -4.30 -8.30 3.84
N LYS A 80 -3.22 -7.77 3.25
CA LYS A 80 -1.94 -8.48 3.16
C LYS A 80 -1.24 -8.64 4.51
N HIS A 81 -1.48 -7.71 5.44
CA HIS A 81 -0.67 -7.50 6.63
C HIS A 81 -1.49 -7.57 7.92
N ASP A 82 -2.57 -8.36 7.94
CA ASP A 82 -3.46 -8.50 9.10
C ASP A 82 -2.67 -8.66 10.42
N PRO A 83 -2.94 -7.83 11.46
CA PRO A 83 -4.05 -6.89 11.61
C PRO A 83 -3.83 -5.50 10.98
N ILE A 84 -2.66 -5.22 10.41
CA ILE A 84 -2.34 -3.94 9.77
C ILE A 84 -3.00 -3.89 8.39
N VAL A 85 -4.14 -3.19 8.29
CA VAL A 85 -4.95 -3.11 7.07
C VAL A 85 -4.63 -1.87 6.21
N ALA A 86 -3.96 -0.87 6.79
CA ALA A 86 -3.64 0.39 6.12
C ALA A 86 -2.23 0.89 6.44
N ILE A 87 -1.66 1.65 5.50
CA ILE A 87 -0.41 2.40 5.70
C ILE A 87 -0.64 3.82 5.23
N ASP A 88 -0.53 4.79 6.15
CA ASP A 88 -0.63 6.22 5.85
C ASP A 88 0.75 6.79 5.55
N LEU A 89 0.87 7.51 4.44
CA LEU A 89 2.05 8.29 4.06
C LEU A 89 1.68 9.77 4.15
N VAL A 90 2.22 10.47 5.14
CA VAL A 90 1.97 11.90 5.40
C VAL A 90 3.23 12.68 5.04
N GLU A 91 3.20 13.37 3.90
CA GLU A 91 4.38 14.03 3.34
C GLU A 91 4.18 15.56 3.29
N GLU A 92 5.13 16.29 3.85
CA GLU A 92 5.11 17.77 3.77
C GLU A 92 5.46 18.28 2.37
N ASN A 93 6.32 17.56 1.64
CA ASN A 93 6.73 17.83 0.26
C ASN A 93 6.50 16.55 -0.57
N GLY A 94 5.22 16.22 -0.77
CA GLY A 94 4.82 15.00 -1.47
C GLY A 94 5.00 15.09 -2.99
N PHE A 95 4.69 13.98 -3.67
CA PHE A 95 4.73 13.89 -5.14
C PHE A 95 3.71 14.81 -5.84
N PHE A 96 2.59 15.09 -5.17
CA PHE A 96 1.58 16.05 -5.63
C PHE A 96 1.68 17.33 -4.79
N ASP A 97 1.49 18.48 -5.43
CA ASP A 97 1.44 19.78 -4.76
C ASP A 97 0.21 19.90 -3.84
N ASP A 98 0.16 20.96 -3.04
CA ASP A 98 -0.96 21.24 -2.14
C ASP A 98 -2.31 21.21 -2.85
N PHE A 99 -3.23 20.37 -2.36
CA PHE A 99 -4.55 20.10 -2.92
C PHE A 99 -4.59 19.38 -4.28
N ASP A 100 -3.43 19.05 -4.85
CA ASP A 100 -3.36 18.24 -6.07
C ASP A 100 -3.45 16.75 -5.75
N VAL A 101 -4.20 16.03 -6.57
CA VAL A 101 -4.45 14.59 -6.46
C VAL A 101 -4.51 14.01 -7.87
N PRO A 102 -4.16 12.72 -8.06
CA PRO A 102 -4.13 12.13 -9.39
C PRO A 102 -5.49 12.23 -10.07
N ASN A 103 -5.48 12.61 -11.35
CA ASN A 103 -6.67 12.75 -12.17
C ASN A 103 -6.84 11.60 -13.17
N THR A 104 -5.76 10.89 -13.48
CA THR A 104 -5.69 9.81 -14.45
C THR A 104 -5.03 8.55 -13.86
N VAL A 105 -5.14 7.42 -14.56
CA VAL A 105 -4.44 6.18 -14.16
C VAL A 105 -2.93 6.39 -14.31
N GLU A 106 -2.52 7.10 -15.35
CA GLU A 106 -1.13 7.45 -15.63
C GLU A 106 -0.50 8.26 -14.48
N ASP A 107 -1.25 9.19 -13.87
CA ASP A 107 -0.77 9.93 -12.68
C ASP A 107 -0.53 8.99 -11.49
N VAL A 108 -1.39 8.00 -11.31
CA VAL A 108 -1.24 6.99 -10.24
C VAL A 108 -0.03 6.10 -10.51
N GLU A 109 0.16 5.67 -11.75
CA GLU A 109 1.31 4.87 -12.15
C GLU A 109 2.62 5.64 -11.98
N ALA A 110 2.64 6.94 -12.32
CA ALA A 110 3.76 7.83 -12.08
C ALA A 110 4.07 7.97 -10.57
N PHE A 111 3.04 8.19 -9.74
CA PHE A 111 3.20 8.22 -8.29
C PHE A 111 3.78 6.91 -7.74
N LEU A 112 3.27 5.75 -8.19
CA LEU A 112 3.77 4.45 -7.77
C LEU A 112 5.24 4.26 -8.14
N ALA A 113 5.63 4.65 -9.35
CA ALA A 113 6.99 4.54 -9.83
C ALA A 113 7.95 5.48 -9.10
N GLU A 114 7.58 6.75 -8.97
CA GLU A 114 8.50 7.85 -8.64
C GLU A 114 8.22 8.48 -7.27
N GLY A 115 6.95 8.62 -6.89
CA GLY A 115 6.53 9.24 -5.62
C GLY A 115 6.61 8.33 -4.40
N MET A 116 6.43 7.02 -4.58
CA MET A 116 6.41 6.08 -3.45
C MET A 116 7.78 5.96 -2.75
N PRO A 117 7.81 5.99 -1.39
CA PRO A 117 9.04 5.82 -0.62
C PRO A 117 9.75 4.50 -0.91
N SER A 118 11.07 4.47 -0.71
CA SER A 118 11.86 3.24 -0.78
C SER A 118 11.43 2.24 0.29
N GLY A 119 11.41 0.95 -0.02
CA GLY A 119 10.98 -0.11 0.92
C GLY A 119 9.51 -0.51 0.77
N PHE A 120 8.85 -0.06 -0.30
CA PHE A 120 7.49 -0.44 -0.65
C PHE A 120 7.44 -1.28 -1.92
N THR A 121 6.50 -2.22 -1.96
CA THR A 121 6.05 -2.88 -3.19
C THR A 121 5.21 -1.88 -3.97
N LYS A 122 5.64 -1.53 -5.19
CA LYS A 122 5.03 -0.46 -6.00
C LYS A 122 4.08 -0.96 -7.09
N ASP A 123 4.12 -2.25 -7.40
CA ASP A 123 3.29 -2.84 -8.45
C ASP A 123 1.93 -3.30 -7.88
N PRO A 124 0.80 -2.77 -8.38
CA PRO A 124 -0.54 -3.15 -7.95
C PRO A 124 -0.85 -4.64 -8.08
N ASN A 125 -0.23 -5.33 -9.03
CA ASN A 125 -0.40 -6.78 -9.22
C ASN A 125 0.20 -7.60 -8.09
N TYR A 126 1.06 -6.98 -7.28
CA TYR A 126 1.57 -7.57 -6.05
C TYR A 126 0.92 -6.93 -4.83
N GLY A 127 -0.14 -6.13 -4.99
CA GLY A 127 -1.02 -5.69 -3.91
C GLY A 127 -0.46 -4.62 -2.99
N LEU A 128 0.60 -3.92 -3.42
CA LEU A 128 1.26 -2.83 -2.69
C LEU A 128 1.69 -3.19 -1.25
N GLY A 129 2.06 -2.20 -0.45
CA GLY A 129 2.49 -2.37 0.94
C GLY A 129 4.00 -2.42 1.10
N LEU A 130 4.47 -2.93 2.24
CA LEU A 130 5.90 -3.00 2.53
C LEU A 130 6.59 -4.07 1.69
N ASP A 131 7.86 -3.83 1.35
CA ASP A 131 8.73 -4.86 0.82
C ASP A 131 8.80 -6.03 1.81
N ARG A 132 8.86 -7.27 1.30
CA ARG A 132 8.98 -8.49 2.12
C ARG A 132 10.13 -8.41 3.12
N LYS A 133 11.24 -7.74 2.77
CA LYS A 133 12.37 -7.52 3.68
C LYS A 133 12.01 -6.73 4.94
N LEU A 134 10.93 -5.96 4.88
CA LEU A 134 10.40 -5.16 5.99
C LEU A 134 9.22 -5.84 6.69
N SER A 135 8.95 -7.12 6.41
CA SER A 135 7.89 -7.89 7.09
C SER A 135 8.04 -7.90 8.61
N PHE A 136 9.26 -7.80 9.14
CA PHE A 136 9.50 -7.69 10.58
C PHE A 136 8.81 -6.47 11.22
N LEU A 137 8.62 -5.36 10.47
CA LEU A 137 7.88 -4.20 10.97
C LEU A 137 6.41 -4.56 11.17
N ILE A 138 5.79 -5.20 10.18
CA ILE A 138 4.41 -5.66 10.27
C ILE A 138 4.25 -6.64 11.42
N HIS A 139 5.15 -7.62 11.55
CA HIS A 139 5.13 -8.58 12.64
C HIS A 139 5.30 -7.93 14.01
N ALA A 140 6.18 -6.94 14.14
CA ALA A 140 6.33 -6.23 15.42
C ALA A 140 5.06 -5.43 15.78
N LEU A 141 4.42 -4.82 14.80
CA LEU A 141 3.19 -4.06 15.01
C LEU A 141 1.99 -4.95 15.29
N SER A 142 1.93 -6.15 14.72
CA SER A 142 0.84 -7.11 14.97
C SER A 142 0.79 -7.62 16.41
N GLU A 143 1.90 -7.56 17.15
CA GLU A 143 1.96 -7.91 18.57
C GLU A 143 1.38 -6.81 19.48
N VAL A 144 1.13 -5.61 18.95
CA VAL A 144 0.53 -4.50 19.70
C VAL A 144 -0.98 -4.52 19.48
N GLU A 145 -1.72 -4.89 20.52
CA GLU A 145 -3.18 -4.98 20.47
C GLU A 145 -3.82 -3.64 20.02
N GLY A 146 -4.75 -3.73 19.06
CA GLY A 146 -5.52 -2.59 18.56
C GLY A 146 -4.93 -1.87 17.36
N ILE A 147 -3.63 -2.05 17.07
CA ILE A 147 -2.99 -1.37 15.94
C ILE A 147 -3.46 -1.98 14.62
N THR A 148 -4.02 -1.12 13.76
CA THR A 148 -4.50 -1.50 12.41
C THR A 148 -3.84 -0.67 11.30
N THR A 149 -3.16 0.41 11.66
CA THR A 149 -2.58 1.36 10.70
C THR A 149 -1.15 1.71 11.10
N LEU A 150 -0.22 1.60 10.14
CA LEU A 150 1.11 2.20 10.24
C LEU A 150 1.06 3.59 9.59
N ARG A 151 1.52 4.63 10.27
CA ARG A 151 1.70 5.97 9.70
C ARG A 151 3.16 6.36 9.62
N LEU A 152 3.58 6.80 8.44
CA LEU A 152 4.86 7.45 8.22
C LEU A 152 4.64 8.95 8.07
N SER A 153 5.38 9.76 8.83
CA SER A 153 5.26 11.22 8.80
C SER A 153 6.61 11.93 8.92
N ASN A 154 6.65 13.19 8.48
CA ASN A 154 7.79 14.09 8.73
C ASN A 154 7.72 14.77 10.11
N GLU A 155 6.57 14.70 10.80
CA GLU A 155 6.39 15.25 12.15
C GLU A 155 7.26 14.54 13.19
N ARG A 156 7.73 13.33 12.87
CA ARG A 156 8.58 12.48 13.70
C ARG A 156 9.92 12.22 13.07
N THR A 157 10.93 12.04 13.91
CA THR A 157 12.31 11.76 13.46
C THR A 157 12.75 10.35 13.83
N LEU A 158 13.15 10.14 15.09
CA LEU A 158 13.66 8.87 15.63
C LEU A 158 12.78 8.27 16.72
N ASP A 159 11.62 8.86 16.98
CA ASP A 159 10.65 8.40 17.96
C ASP A 159 9.38 7.85 17.30
N VAL A 160 8.49 7.32 18.14
CA VAL A 160 7.23 6.69 17.74
C VAL A 160 6.10 7.17 18.64
N ALA A 161 4.87 7.08 18.15
CA ALA A 161 3.67 7.30 18.96
C ALA A 161 2.55 6.36 18.56
N VAL A 162 1.60 6.23 19.48
CA VAL A 162 0.31 5.57 19.22
C VAL A 162 -0.78 6.62 19.34
N SER A 163 -1.74 6.59 18.42
CA SER A 163 -2.91 7.48 18.48
C SER A 163 -3.71 7.26 19.77
N LYS A 164 -4.50 8.28 20.18
CA LYS A 164 -5.27 8.23 21.44
C LYS A 164 -6.26 7.06 21.51
N ASP A 165 -6.78 6.64 20.37
CA ASP A 165 -7.70 5.51 20.22
C ASP A 165 -6.97 4.16 20.06
N GLY A 166 -5.64 4.15 20.04
CA GLY A 166 -4.84 2.92 20.01
C GLY A 166 -4.75 2.23 18.65
N THR A 167 -5.20 2.87 17.56
CA THR A 167 -5.34 2.20 16.25
C THR A 167 -4.21 2.50 15.27
N ILE A 168 -3.50 3.61 15.45
CA ILE A 168 -2.45 4.08 14.55
C ILE A 168 -1.11 4.04 15.29
N TYR A 169 -0.16 3.30 14.74
CA TYR A 169 1.24 3.40 15.13
C TYR A 169 1.96 4.35 14.17
N GLU A 170 2.53 5.43 14.69
CA GLU A 170 3.19 6.46 13.91
C GLU A 170 4.70 6.45 14.14
N MET A 171 5.47 6.52 13.05
CA MET A 171 6.91 6.68 13.09
C MET A 171 7.43 7.63 12.01
N GLY A 172 8.59 8.22 12.26
CA GLY A 172 9.24 9.11 11.31
C GLY A 172 9.79 8.38 10.08
N TYR A 173 9.79 9.04 8.92
CA TYR A 173 10.48 8.54 7.71
C TYR A 173 11.98 8.26 7.95
N THR A 174 12.61 9.03 8.85
CA THR A 174 14.04 8.84 9.20
C THR A 174 14.27 7.52 9.93
N LEU A 175 13.43 7.18 10.91
CA LEU A 175 13.48 5.90 11.61
C LEU A 175 13.17 4.75 10.64
N PHE A 176 12.10 4.86 9.86
CA PHE A 176 11.74 3.85 8.85
C PHE A 176 12.90 3.60 7.87
N GLY A 177 13.53 4.66 7.35
CA GLY A 177 14.68 4.55 6.46
C GLY A 177 15.90 3.89 7.11
N THR A 178 16.09 4.06 8.42
CA THR A 178 17.17 3.39 9.18
C THR A 178 16.89 1.91 9.34
N LEU A 179 15.69 1.54 9.79
CA LEU A 179 15.24 0.14 9.90
C LEU A 179 15.33 -0.58 8.55
N ARG A 180 14.97 0.10 7.45
CA ARG A 180 15.10 -0.45 6.10
C ARG A 180 16.55 -0.73 5.70
N ARG A 181 17.48 0.17 6.01
CA ARG A 181 18.90 -0.03 5.67
C ARG A 181 19.51 -1.17 6.49
N ASP A 182 19.16 -1.28 7.76
CA ASP A 182 19.68 -2.34 8.62
C ASP A 182 19.09 -3.70 8.26
N ALA A 183 17.81 -3.79 7.91
CA ALA A 183 17.21 -5.02 7.37
C ALA A 183 17.96 -5.56 6.14
N ASN A 184 18.43 -4.66 5.26
CA ASN A 184 19.22 -5.04 4.09
C ASN A 184 20.65 -5.52 4.42
N ARG A 185 21.15 -5.28 5.64
CA ARG A 185 22.49 -5.75 6.06
C ARG A 185 22.50 -7.20 6.52
N PHE A 186 21.37 -7.78 6.87
CA PHE A 186 21.27 -9.16 7.32
C PHE A 186 21.16 -10.18 6.16
N ASP A 187 21.03 -9.70 4.93
CA ASP A 187 20.99 -10.51 3.69
C ASP A 187 22.35 -10.55 2.94
N ALA A 188 23.43 -9.99 3.51
CA ALA A 188 24.75 -9.85 2.88
C ALA A 188 25.80 -10.84 3.41
#